data_AF-A0A2V7F6P4-F1
#
_entry.id   AF-A0A2V7F6P4-F1
#
_cell.length_a   1.000
_cell.length_b   1.000
_cell.length_c   1.000
_cell.angle_alpha   90.00
_cell.angle_beta   90.00
_cell.angle_gamma   90.00
#
_symmetry.space_group_name_H-M   'P 1'
#
loop_
_entity.id
_entity.type
_entity.pdbx_description
1 polymer ?
#
loop_
_entity_poly.entity_id
_entity_poly.type
_entity_poly.pdbx_seq_one_letter_code
_entity_poly.pdbx_strand_id
1 'polypeptide(L)'
;MPLTPHVEHHFTASAIVRDIVIGMADGLTVPFALAAGVSGVIDSTAIVVTAGLAEIAAGSIAMGLGGYLAGKSDLEHYIRERAREELEIAQMPEVEAAEVTELLQSHGLTAEESAPVVAALRKRPEAWRDFMMRFELGLQKPDPARARTSGLVIGSAYVAGGLIPLAPYMLMVSARRALPWSVLVTLTALAAFGWVKGHFAGTTPLRSALQTVLIGGLAAGAAFLIARLIA
;
A
#
# COMPACT_ATOMS: atom_id res chain seq x y z
N MET A 1 37.18 16.72 -21.72
CA MET A 1 35.86 17.10 -21.15
C MET A 1 35.75 16.45 -19.79
N PRO A 2 35.45 17.17 -18.70
CA PRO A 2 35.18 16.52 -17.43
C PRO A 2 33.84 15.77 -17.54
N LEU A 3 33.84 14.48 -17.21
CA LEU A 3 32.64 13.65 -17.16
C LEU A 3 31.74 14.17 -16.04
N THR A 4 30.57 14.73 -16.38
CA THR A 4 29.52 14.97 -15.39
C THR A 4 29.14 13.62 -14.77
N PRO A 5 29.20 13.47 -13.43
CA PRO A 5 28.76 12.23 -12.79
C PRO A 5 27.27 12.04 -13.07
N HIS A 6 26.92 10.91 -13.68
CA HIS A 6 25.54 10.49 -13.87
C HIS A 6 24.96 10.09 -12.51
N VAL A 7 24.26 11.03 -11.85
CA VAL A 7 23.59 10.80 -10.57
C VAL A 7 22.15 10.41 -10.84
N GLU A 8 21.84 9.12 -10.74
CA GLU A 8 20.47 8.63 -10.80
C GLU A 8 19.81 8.74 -9.42
N HIS A 9 18.78 9.59 -9.31
CA HIS A 9 17.94 9.65 -8.13
C HIS A 9 16.79 8.63 -8.23
N HIS A 10 17.01 7.43 -7.71
CA HIS A 10 15.94 6.43 -7.56
C HIS A 10 15.12 6.73 -6.30
N PHE A 11 13.87 7.16 -6.48
CA PHE A 11 13.00 7.63 -5.40
C PHE A 11 12.41 6.46 -4.58
N THR A 12 13.03 6.15 -3.45
CA THR A 12 12.58 5.11 -2.49
C THR A 12 11.33 5.50 -1.68
N ALA A 13 10.88 6.75 -1.77
CA ALA A 13 9.69 7.24 -1.06
C ALA A 13 8.36 6.69 -1.61
N SER A 14 8.35 5.95 -2.73
CA SER A 14 7.13 5.34 -3.29
C SER A 14 6.43 4.37 -2.32
N ALA A 15 7.18 3.51 -1.62
CA ALA A 15 6.57 2.48 -0.76
C ALA A 15 5.90 3.08 0.49
N ILE A 16 6.54 4.05 1.14
CA ILE A 16 5.98 4.73 2.32
C ILE A 16 4.80 5.62 1.90
N VAL A 17 4.92 6.35 0.79
CA VAL A 17 3.80 7.17 0.26
C VAL A 17 2.60 6.29 -0.06
N ARG A 18 2.81 5.12 -0.67
CA ARG A 18 1.74 4.15 -0.93
C ARG A 18 1.06 3.69 0.35
N ASP A 19 1.82 3.39 1.40
CA ASP A 19 1.26 2.96 2.69
C ASP A 19 0.45 4.06 3.38
N ILE A 20 0.94 5.30 3.36
CA ILE A 20 0.19 6.46 3.84
C ILE A 20 -1.11 6.60 3.05
N VAL A 21 -1.04 6.44 1.73
CA VAL A 21 -2.22 6.53 0.87
C VAL A 21 -3.25 5.44 1.21
N ILE A 22 -2.81 4.20 1.42
CA ILE A 22 -3.69 3.09 1.82
C ILE A 22 -4.36 3.40 3.16
N GLY A 23 -3.58 3.75 4.19
CA GLY A 23 -4.12 4.03 5.52
C GLY A 23 -5.04 5.25 5.56
N MET A 24 -4.67 6.35 4.90
CA MET A 24 -5.48 7.58 4.86
C MET A 24 -6.78 7.39 4.08
N ALA A 25 -6.77 6.63 2.98
CA ALA A 25 -7.96 6.43 2.15
C ALA A 25 -9.07 5.73 2.95
N ASP A 26 -8.72 4.64 3.63
CA ASP A 26 -9.69 3.87 4.42
C ASP A 26 -10.02 4.61 5.73
N GLY A 27 -9.01 5.17 6.39
CA GLY A 27 -9.19 5.96 7.62
C GLY A 27 -10.06 7.20 7.43
N LEU A 28 -10.07 7.85 6.26
CA LEU A 28 -11.03 8.93 5.99
C LEU A 28 -12.43 8.43 5.69
N THR A 29 -12.56 7.23 5.09
CA THR A 29 -13.81 6.75 4.50
C THR A 29 -14.66 5.96 5.47
N VAL A 30 -14.08 4.97 6.16
CA VAL A 30 -14.83 4.04 7.02
C VAL A 30 -15.33 4.72 8.30
N PRO A 31 -14.50 5.45 9.07
CA PRO A 31 -14.98 6.17 10.26
C PRO A 31 -16.00 7.26 9.90
N PHE A 32 -15.87 7.89 8.74
CA PHE A 32 -16.85 8.85 8.23
C PHE A 32 -18.19 8.19 7.93
N ALA A 33 -18.18 7.07 7.22
CA ALA A 33 -19.39 6.34 6.87
C ALA A 33 -20.12 5.84 8.13
N LEU A 34 -19.37 5.31 9.10
CA LEU A 34 -19.92 4.92 10.40
C LEU A 34 -20.54 6.12 11.13
N ALA A 35 -19.81 7.23 11.25
CA ALA A 35 -20.29 8.41 11.95
C ALA A 35 -21.54 9.00 11.29
N ALA A 36 -21.59 9.05 9.95
CA ALA A 36 -22.77 9.46 9.21
C ALA A 36 -23.95 8.51 9.44
N GLY A 37 -23.72 7.19 9.37
CA GLY A 37 -24.71 6.16 9.62
C GLY A 37 -25.39 6.28 10.97
N VAL A 38 -24.59 6.31 12.04
CA VAL A 38 -25.08 6.41 13.42
C VAL A 38 -25.81 7.73 13.65
N SER A 39 -25.29 8.84 13.13
CA SER A 39 -25.90 10.17 13.28
C SER A 39 -27.22 10.32 12.52
N GLY A 40 -27.47 9.48 11.50
CA GLY A 40 -28.74 9.44 10.77
C GLY A 40 -29.91 8.92 11.61
N VAL A 41 -29.62 8.20 12.67
CA VAL A 41 -30.62 7.51 13.51
C VAL A 41 -30.64 8.07 14.93
N ILE A 42 -29.47 8.38 15.50
CA ILE A 42 -29.32 8.75 16.91
C ILE A 42 -28.70 10.14 17.03
N ASP A 43 -29.30 11.02 17.85
CA ASP A 43 -28.76 12.35 18.14
C ASP A 43 -27.89 12.34 19.41
N SER A 44 -26.85 11.53 19.43
CA SER A 44 -25.92 11.40 20.55
C SER A 44 -24.48 11.38 20.07
N THR A 45 -23.74 12.47 20.33
CA THR A 45 -22.32 12.54 19.97
C THR A 45 -21.48 11.54 20.76
N ALA A 46 -21.87 11.21 21.99
CA ALA A 46 -21.19 10.20 22.80
C ALA A 46 -21.20 8.81 22.13
N ILE A 47 -22.32 8.41 21.53
CA ILE A 47 -22.43 7.13 20.82
C ILE A 47 -21.59 7.16 19.54
N VAL A 48 -21.67 8.25 18.77
CA VAL A 48 -20.89 8.42 17.53
C VAL A 48 -19.39 8.40 17.81
N VAL A 49 -18.93 9.14 18.83
CA VAL A 49 -17.50 9.23 19.19
C VAL A 49 -16.98 7.91 19.74
N THR A 50 -17.71 7.24 20.63
CA THR A 50 -17.26 5.96 21.20
C THR A 50 -17.24 4.86 20.13
N ALA A 51 -18.26 4.76 19.29
CA ALA A 51 -18.27 3.82 18.17
C ALA A 51 -17.16 4.12 17.15
N GLY A 52 -16.98 5.39 16.80
CA GLY A 52 -15.93 5.82 15.87
C GLY A 52 -14.53 5.59 16.40
N LEU A 53 -14.24 5.89 17.66
CA LEU A 53 -12.93 5.62 18.25
C LEU A 53 -12.64 4.12 18.36
N ALA A 54 -13.66 3.31 18.70
CA ALA A 54 -13.53 1.85 18.71
C ALA A 54 -13.24 1.31 17.30
N GLU A 55 -13.93 1.83 16.28
CA GLU A 55 -13.68 1.46 14.89
C GLU A 55 -12.30 1.90 14.42
N ILE A 56 -11.84 3.12 14.74
CA ILE A 56 -10.48 3.57 14.42
C ILE A 56 -9.42 2.67 15.05
N ALA A 57 -9.60 2.29 16.31
CA ALA A 57 -8.68 1.39 17.00
C ALA A 57 -8.66 0.02 16.32
N ALA A 58 -9.83 -0.57 16.05
CA ALA A 58 -9.92 -1.88 15.41
C ALA A 58 -9.38 -1.86 13.96
N GLY A 59 -9.77 -0.86 13.17
CA GLY A 59 -9.38 -0.67 11.77
C GLY A 59 -7.88 -0.42 11.62
N SER A 60 -7.30 0.46 12.45
CA SER A 60 -5.85 0.73 12.40
C SER A 60 -5.01 -0.49 12.78
N ILE A 61 -5.45 -1.29 13.75
CA ILE A 61 -4.79 -2.56 14.10
C ILE A 61 -4.92 -3.56 12.95
N ALA A 62 -6.12 -3.74 12.41
CA ALA A 62 -6.37 -4.70 11.33
C ALA A 62 -5.54 -4.36 10.08
N MET A 63 -5.56 -3.10 9.65
CA MET A 63 -4.81 -2.66 8.47
C MET A 63 -3.29 -2.62 8.72
N GLY A 64 -2.86 -2.20 9.90
CA GLY A 64 -1.45 -2.22 10.28
C GLY A 64 -0.89 -3.65 10.31
N LEU A 65 -1.64 -4.61 10.86
CA LEU A 65 -1.28 -6.02 10.80
C LEU A 65 -1.31 -6.55 9.36
N GLY A 66 -2.27 -6.15 8.54
CA GLY A 66 -2.30 -6.50 7.11
C GLY A 66 -1.03 -6.05 6.38
N GLY A 67 -0.60 -4.80 6.61
CA GLY A 67 0.65 -4.25 6.06
C GLY A 67 1.91 -4.98 6.56
N TYR A 68 1.93 -5.35 7.83
CA TYR A 68 3.03 -6.12 8.42
C TYR A 68 3.11 -7.53 7.86
N LEU A 69 1.99 -8.24 7.82
CA LEU A 69 1.91 -9.61 7.33
C LEU A 69 2.26 -9.69 5.85
N ALA A 70 1.78 -8.75 5.02
CA ALA A 70 2.16 -8.69 3.60
C ALA A 70 3.68 -8.57 3.44
N GLY A 71 4.33 -7.60 4.10
CA GLY A 71 5.77 -7.45 4.01
C GLY A 71 6.57 -8.62 4.60
N LYS A 72 6.03 -9.28 5.63
CA LYS A 72 6.63 -10.48 6.22
C LYS A 72 6.53 -11.68 5.26
N SER A 73 5.37 -11.87 4.64
CA SER A 73 5.15 -12.93 3.66
C SER A 73 6.03 -12.76 2.43
N ASP A 74 6.22 -11.53 1.93
CA ASP A 74 7.15 -11.25 0.83
C ASP A 74 8.59 -11.65 1.18
N LEU A 75 9.04 -11.34 2.41
CA LEU A 75 10.37 -11.72 2.89
C LEU A 75 10.52 -13.24 3.04
N GLU A 76 9.52 -13.90 3.62
CA GLU A 76 9.53 -15.36 3.80
C GLU A 76 9.46 -16.10 2.46
N HIS A 77 8.75 -15.56 1.47
CA HIS A 77 8.73 -16.08 0.12
C HIS A 77 10.10 -15.93 -0.54
N TYR A 78 10.70 -14.73 -0.49
CA TYR A 78 12.05 -14.49 -1.01
C TYR A 78 13.11 -15.42 -0.41
N ILE A 79 13.09 -15.62 0.91
CA ILE A 79 14.06 -16.49 1.59
C ILE A 79 13.90 -17.95 1.13
N ARG A 80 12.66 -18.42 0.97
CA ARG A 80 12.37 -19.78 0.52
C ARG A 80 12.83 -20.03 -0.91
N GLU A 81 12.48 -19.14 -1.83
CA GLU A 81 12.91 -19.28 -3.23
C GLU A 81 14.42 -19.15 -3.35
N ARG A 82 15.06 -18.24 -2.62
CA ARG A 82 16.52 -18.10 -2.63
C ARG A 82 17.24 -19.37 -2.17
N ALA A 83 16.68 -20.07 -1.18
CA ALA A 83 17.23 -21.33 -0.70
C ALA A 83 16.99 -22.47 -1.69
N ARG A 84 15.86 -22.47 -2.41
CA ARG A 84 15.55 -23.42 -3.47
C ARG A 84 16.52 -23.28 -4.64
N GLU A 85 16.68 -22.06 -5.13
CA GLU A 85 17.60 -21.69 -6.21
C GLU A 85 19.05 -22.08 -5.88
N GLU A 86 19.48 -21.87 -4.63
CA GLU A 86 20.83 -22.24 -4.20
C GLU A 86 21.06 -23.76 -4.22
N LEU A 87 20.01 -24.56 -3.93
CA LEU A 87 20.07 -26.02 -4.04
C LEU A 87 20.05 -26.48 -5.51
N GLU A 88 19.24 -25.84 -6.35
CA GLU A 88 19.10 -26.12 -7.78
C GLU A 88 20.43 -25.86 -8.51
N ILE A 89 21.07 -24.70 -8.28
CA ILE A 89 22.41 -24.37 -8.81
C ILE A 89 23.47 -25.38 -8.35
N ALA A 90 23.38 -25.88 -7.11
CA ALA A 90 24.35 -26.82 -6.57
C ALA A 90 24.16 -28.25 -7.09
N GLN A 91 22.91 -28.69 -7.26
CA GLN A 91 22.57 -30.08 -7.59
C GLN A 91 22.39 -30.30 -9.10
N MET A 92 21.91 -29.30 -9.83
CA MET A 92 21.54 -29.37 -11.24
C MET A 92 22.14 -28.23 -12.07
N PRO A 93 23.46 -27.95 -11.98
CA PRO A 93 24.07 -26.78 -12.59
C PRO A 93 23.94 -26.70 -14.12
N GLU A 94 23.78 -27.84 -14.81
CA GLU A 94 23.58 -27.84 -16.26
C GLU A 94 22.13 -27.45 -16.65
N VAL A 95 21.15 -27.77 -15.81
CA VAL A 95 19.74 -27.38 -16.01
C VAL A 95 19.62 -25.88 -15.80
N GLU A 96 20.11 -25.37 -14.67
CA GLU A 96 20.13 -23.94 -14.36
C GLU A 96 20.89 -23.11 -15.42
N ALA A 97 21.96 -23.66 -15.99
CA ALA A 97 22.71 -22.95 -17.03
C ALA A 97 21.93 -22.89 -18.36
N ALA A 98 21.11 -23.90 -18.64
CA ALA A 98 20.19 -23.90 -19.77
C ALA A 98 19.09 -22.85 -19.57
N GLU A 99 18.56 -22.72 -18.35
CA GLU A 99 17.55 -21.70 -18.02
C GLU A 99 18.08 -20.27 -18.17
N VAL A 100 19.31 -20.00 -17.71
CA VAL A 100 19.98 -18.70 -17.99
C VAL A 100 20.11 -18.46 -19.50
N THR A 101 20.45 -19.50 -20.26
CA THR A 101 20.60 -19.39 -21.71
C THR A 101 19.27 -19.07 -22.39
N GLU A 102 18.20 -19.78 -22.03
CA GLU A 102 16.84 -19.55 -22.51
C GLU A 102 16.34 -18.15 -22.16
N LEU A 103 16.57 -17.71 -20.93
CA LEU A 103 16.23 -16.37 -20.46
C LEU A 103 16.94 -15.29 -21.28
N LEU A 104 18.24 -15.43 -21.54
CA LEU A 104 18.97 -14.48 -22.39
C LEU A 104 18.46 -14.50 -23.84
N GLN A 105 18.15 -15.67 -24.39
CA GLN A 105 17.59 -15.80 -25.73
C GLN A 105 16.19 -15.17 -25.85
N SER A 106 15.36 -15.27 -24.81
CA SER A 106 14.05 -14.59 -24.77
C SER A 106 14.18 -13.05 -24.82
N HIS A 107 15.34 -12.52 -24.44
CA HIS A 107 15.68 -11.10 -24.55
C HIS A 107 16.39 -10.73 -25.87
N GLY A 108 16.46 -11.68 -26.82
CA GLY A 108 16.97 -11.46 -28.17
C GLY A 108 18.45 -11.75 -28.36
N LEU A 109 19.14 -12.32 -27.36
CA LEU A 109 20.54 -12.74 -27.53
C LEU A 109 20.62 -14.06 -28.31
N THR A 110 21.63 -14.18 -29.17
CA THR A 110 21.96 -15.45 -29.84
C THR A 110 22.68 -16.41 -28.88
N ALA A 111 22.67 -17.71 -29.19
CA ALA A 111 23.40 -18.70 -28.39
C ALA A 111 24.90 -18.40 -28.27
N GLU A 112 25.50 -17.82 -29.31
CA GLU A 112 26.92 -17.42 -29.34
C GLU A 112 27.21 -16.25 -28.39
N GLU A 113 26.27 -15.31 -28.25
CA GLU A 113 26.36 -14.17 -27.33
C GLU A 113 26.06 -14.58 -25.87
N SER A 114 25.12 -15.51 -25.64
CA SER A 114 24.74 -15.98 -24.31
C SER A 114 25.81 -16.88 -23.66
N ALA A 115 26.46 -17.75 -24.45
CA ALA A 115 27.44 -18.73 -23.95
C ALA A 115 28.55 -18.13 -23.04
N PRO A 116 29.24 -17.03 -23.42
CA PRO A 116 30.24 -16.43 -22.55
C PRO A 116 29.65 -15.81 -21.27
N VAL A 117 28.41 -15.30 -21.31
CA VAL A 117 27.72 -14.74 -20.14
C VAL A 117 27.40 -15.84 -19.15
N VAL A 118 26.81 -16.95 -19.61
CA VAL A 118 26.49 -18.13 -18.80
C VAL A 118 27.77 -18.69 -18.18
N ALA A 119 28.84 -18.88 -18.97
CA ALA A 119 30.11 -19.37 -18.47
C ALA A 119 30.75 -18.45 -17.42
N ALA A 120 30.52 -17.13 -17.52
CA ALA A 120 30.98 -16.16 -16.53
C ALA A 120 30.14 -16.19 -15.24
N LEU A 121 28.82 -16.39 -15.34
CA LEU A 121 27.92 -16.54 -14.20
C LEU A 121 28.18 -17.83 -13.43
N ARG A 122 28.44 -18.95 -14.13
CA ARG A 122 28.82 -20.24 -13.52
C ARG A 122 30.01 -20.16 -12.56
N LYS A 123 30.94 -19.23 -12.78
CA LYS A 123 32.12 -19.00 -11.93
C LYS A 123 31.82 -18.14 -10.69
N ARG A 124 30.61 -17.59 -10.57
CA ARG A 124 30.18 -16.61 -9.58
C ARG A 124 28.80 -17.00 -9.01
N PRO A 125 28.72 -18.04 -8.16
CA PRO A 125 27.45 -18.62 -7.72
C PRO A 125 26.50 -17.60 -7.07
N GLU A 126 27.02 -16.63 -6.31
CA GLU A 126 26.19 -15.56 -5.74
C GLU A 126 25.55 -14.67 -6.82
N ALA A 127 26.33 -14.27 -7.82
CA ALA A 127 25.84 -13.42 -8.92
C ALA A 127 24.90 -14.19 -9.85
N TRP A 128 25.12 -15.49 -10.04
CA TRP A 128 24.23 -16.36 -10.79
C TRP A 128 22.89 -16.52 -10.08
N ARG A 129 22.88 -16.87 -8.80
CA ARG A 129 21.65 -16.93 -8.01
C ARG A 129 20.91 -15.60 -8.01
N ASP A 130 21.60 -14.49 -7.77
CA ASP A 130 20.96 -13.17 -7.75
C ASP A 130 20.42 -12.76 -9.13
N PHE A 131 21.02 -13.27 -10.22
CA PHE A 131 20.50 -13.14 -11.58
C PHE A 131 19.20 -13.95 -11.76
N MET A 132 19.20 -15.24 -11.40
CA MET A 132 18.02 -16.10 -11.51
C MET A 132 16.85 -15.58 -10.66
N MET A 133 17.11 -15.26 -9.39
CA MET A 133 16.14 -14.64 -8.49
C MET A 133 15.48 -13.41 -9.12
N ARG A 134 16.23 -12.58 -9.83
CA ARG A 134 15.72 -11.32 -10.40
C ARG A 134 15.03 -11.50 -11.75
N PHE A 135 15.60 -12.28 -12.65
CA PHE A 135 15.18 -12.32 -14.05
C PHE A 135 14.27 -13.50 -14.37
N GLU A 136 14.42 -14.62 -13.67
CA GLU A 136 13.55 -15.78 -13.82
C GLU A 136 12.35 -15.66 -12.86
N LEU A 137 12.61 -15.47 -11.57
CA LEU A 137 11.56 -15.43 -10.54
C LEU A 137 10.93 -14.03 -10.35
N GLY A 138 11.55 -12.97 -10.88
CA GLY A 138 11.07 -11.60 -10.70
C GLY A 138 11.18 -11.07 -9.27
N LEU A 139 11.98 -11.72 -8.42
CA LEU A 139 12.11 -11.44 -7.00
C LEU A 139 13.31 -10.52 -6.72
N GLN A 140 13.04 -9.42 -6.03
CA GLN A 140 14.07 -8.52 -5.50
C GLN A 140 14.18 -8.71 -3.99
N LYS A 141 15.39 -8.57 -3.46
CA LYS A 141 15.64 -8.69 -2.02
C LYS A 141 14.82 -7.67 -1.23
N PRO A 142 13.85 -8.09 -0.41
CA PRO A 142 13.05 -7.17 0.39
C PRO A 142 13.89 -6.55 1.50
N ASP A 143 13.58 -5.30 1.87
CA ASP A 143 14.11 -4.68 3.10
C ASP A 143 13.49 -5.39 4.32
N PRO A 144 14.29 -5.99 5.23
CA PRO A 144 13.77 -6.66 6.43
C PRO A 144 12.93 -5.75 7.33
N ALA A 145 13.20 -4.44 7.34
CA ALA A 145 12.43 -3.48 8.13
C ALA A 145 11.07 -3.14 7.49
N ARG A 146 10.87 -3.49 6.21
CA ARG A 146 9.68 -3.12 5.42
C ARG A 146 8.38 -3.54 6.08
N ALA A 147 8.31 -4.77 6.61
CA ALA A 147 7.12 -5.29 7.27
C ALA A 147 6.69 -4.39 8.44
N ARG A 148 7.62 -4.08 9.35
CA ARG A 148 7.34 -3.22 10.50
C ARG A 148 6.99 -1.80 10.08
N THR A 149 7.76 -1.21 9.16
CA THR A 149 7.53 0.15 8.68
C THR A 149 6.16 0.27 8.01
N SER A 150 5.81 -0.70 7.16
CA SER A 150 4.51 -0.75 6.47
C SER A 150 3.35 -0.78 7.44
N GLY A 151 3.37 -1.71 8.40
CA GLY A 151 2.29 -1.81 9.38
C GLY A 151 2.12 -0.56 10.24
N LEU A 152 3.23 0.02 10.71
CA LEU A 152 3.19 1.25 11.52
C LEU A 152 2.67 2.45 10.71
N VAL A 153 3.13 2.61 9.46
CA VAL A 153 2.73 3.74 8.61
C VAL A 153 1.26 3.65 8.24
N ILE A 154 0.79 2.47 7.80
CA ILE A 154 -0.63 2.26 7.46
C ILE A 154 -1.53 2.49 8.67
N GLY A 155 -1.20 1.87 9.82
CA GLY A 155 -2.00 2.03 11.03
C GLY A 155 -2.06 3.48 11.53
N SER A 156 -0.92 4.17 11.54
CA SER A 156 -0.86 5.58 11.98
C SER A 156 -1.61 6.51 11.02
N ALA A 157 -1.48 6.28 9.71
CA ALA A 157 -2.23 7.01 8.69
C ALA A 157 -3.74 6.77 8.82
N TYR A 158 -4.17 5.54 9.15
CA TYR A 158 -5.57 5.23 9.42
C TYR A 158 -6.12 6.01 10.61
N VAL A 159 -5.38 6.04 11.73
CA VAL A 159 -5.76 6.81 12.91
C VAL A 159 -5.89 8.30 12.56
N ALA A 160 -4.88 8.87 11.89
CA ALA A 160 -4.90 10.27 11.50
C ALA A 160 -6.08 10.59 10.57
N GLY A 161 -6.36 9.72 9.59
CA GLY A 161 -7.49 9.82 8.70
C GLY A 161 -8.83 9.76 9.43
N GLY A 162 -8.99 8.84 10.38
CA GLY A 162 -10.25 8.62 11.09
C GLY A 162 -10.62 9.67 12.11
N LEU A 163 -9.63 10.36 12.68
CA LEU A 163 -9.88 11.46 13.60
C LEU A 163 -10.52 12.67 12.90
N ILE A 164 -10.28 12.86 11.60
CA ILE A 164 -10.81 13.98 10.81
C ILE A 164 -12.36 13.98 10.78
N PRO A 165 -13.05 12.90 10.35
CA PRO A 165 -14.51 12.85 10.38
C PRO A 165 -15.11 12.91 11.78
N LEU A 166 -14.39 12.44 12.81
CA LEU A 166 -14.87 12.47 14.19
C LEU A 166 -14.70 13.81 14.89
N ALA A 167 -13.75 14.65 14.46
CA ALA A 167 -13.43 15.90 15.14
C ALA A 167 -14.67 16.79 15.41
N PRO A 168 -15.61 16.99 14.47
CA PRO A 168 -16.81 17.78 14.75
C PRO A 168 -17.71 17.19 15.84
N TYR A 169 -17.79 15.86 15.96
CA TYR A 169 -18.57 15.19 17.00
C TYR A 169 -17.92 15.28 18.38
N MET A 170 -16.60 15.44 18.45
CA MET A 170 -15.87 15.66 19.70
C MET A 170 -16.04 17.08 20.24
N LEU A 171 -16.28 18.05 19.35
CA LEU A 171 -16.37 19.46 19.69
C LEU A 171 -17.81 19.96 19.90
N MET A 172 -18.81 19.20 19.44
CA MET A 172 -20.22 19.58 19.47
C MET A 172 -21.05 18.66 20.37
N VAL A 173 -22.19 19.18 20.83
CA VAL A 173 -23.10 18.45 21.75
C VAL A 173 -24.17 17.65 21.01
N SER A 174 -24.62 18.11 19.82
CA SER A 174 -25.65 17.43 19.02
C SER A 174 -25.02 16.79 17.78
N ALA A 175 -25.31 15.50 17.58
CA ALA A 175 -24.80 14.74 16.43
C ALA A 175 -25.43 15.25 15.13
N ARG A 176 -26.71 15.65 15.15
CA ARG A 176 -27.36 16.26 13.98
C ARG A 176 -26.69 17.55 13.52
N ARG A 177 -26.19 18.37 14.46
CA ARG A 177 -25.45 19.60 14.13
C ARG A 177 -24.00 19.33 13.73
N ALA A 178 -23.39 18.30 14.31
CA ALA A 178 -22.03 17.88 13.98
C ALA A 178 -21.92 17.24 12.58
N LEU A 179 -22.97 16.54 12.12
CA LEU A 179 -22.97 15.81 10.86
C LEU A 179 -22.65 16.70 9.64
N PRO A 180 -23.30 17.86 9.39
CA PRO A 180 -22.93 18.74 8.28
C PRO A 180 -21.47 19.20 8.31
N TRP A 181 -20.93 19.47 9.50
CA TRP A 181 -19.53 19.86 9.66
C TRP A 181 -18.57 18.69 9.40
N SER A 182 -18.92 17.48 9.85
CA SER A 182 -18.19 16.25 9.54
C SER A 182 -18.17 15.98 8.04
N VAL A 183 -19.32 16.09 7.36
CA VAL A 183 -19.40 15.99 5.90
C VAL A 183 -18.48 17.01 5.24
N LEU A 184 -18.57 18.29 5.61
CA LEU A 184 -17.75 19.34 4.98
C LEU A 184 -16.25 19.09 5.15
N VAL A 185 -15.80 18.82 6.38
CA VAL A 185 -14.39 18.61 6.71
C VAL A 185 -13.86 17.35 6.01
N THR A 186 -14.62 16.25 6.04
CA THR A 186 -14.19 15.00 5.42
C THR A 186 -14.17 15.07 3.90
N LEU A 187 -15.18 15.66 3.25
CA LEU A 187 -15.17 15.80 1.79
C LEU A 187 -14.01 16.70 1.34
N THR A 188 -13.69 17.75 2.10
CA THR A 188 -12.52 18.60 1.86
C THR A 188 -11.22 17.80 2.03
N ALA A 189 -11.11 17.01 3.08
CA ALA A 189 -9.94 16.15 3.33
C ALA A 189 -9.77 15.09 2.23
N LEU A 190 -10.85 14.43 1.81
CA LEU A 190 -10.86 13.46 0.70
C LEU A 190 -10.46 14.10 -0.63
N ALA A 191 -10.93 15.32 -0.90
CA ALA A 191 -10.55 16.07 -2.11
C ALA A 191 -9.05 16.43 -2.09
N ALA A 192 -8.56 16.97 -0.98
CA ALA A 192 -7.15 17.33 -0.81
C ALA A 192 -6.24 16.08 -0.90
N PHE A 193 -6.59 15.03 -0.18
CA PHE A 193 -5.88 13.76 -0.20
C PHE A 193 -5.89 13.12 -1.59
N GLY A 194 -7.06 13.08 -2.26
CA GLY A 194 -7.17 12.54 -3.60
C GLY A 194 -6.38 13.34 -4.64
N TRP A 195 -6.28 14.67 -4.48
CA TRP A 195 -5.43 15.51 -5.32
C TRP A 195 -3.95 15.15 -5.14
N VAL A 196 -3.48 15.09 -3.90
CA VAL A 196 -2.09 14.74 -3.55
C VAL A 196 -1.75 13.35 -4.07
N LYS A 197 -2.61 12.37 -3.81
CA LYS A 197 -2.51 10.99 -4.34
C LYS A 197 -2.36 10.99 -5.86
N GLY A 198 -3.21 11.76 -6.56
CA GLY A 198 -3.21 11.82 -8.02
C GLY A 198 -1.91 12.39 -8.59
N HIS A 199 -1.41 13.46 -7.95
CA HIS A 199 -0.13 14.07 -8.31
C HIS A 199 1.05 13.10 -8.15
N PHE A 200 1.14 12.40 -7.03
CA PHE A 200 2.22 11.42 -6.80
C PHE A 200 2.10 10.16 -7.66
N ALA A 201 0.88 9.75 -8.02
CA ALA A 201 0.63 8.59 -8.88
C ALA A 201 0.83 8.89 -10.38
N GLY A 202 1.19 10.11 -10.77
CA GLY A 202 1.32 10.50 -12.18
C GLY A 202 -0.01 10.51 -12.95
N THR A 203 -1.13 10.62 -12.24
CA THR A 203 -2.48 10.69 -12.84
C THR A 203 -3.03 12.12 -12.76
N THR A 204 -4.12 12.42 -13.47
CA THR A 204 -4.77 13.73 -13.40
C THR A 204 -5.28 14.01 -11.97
N PRO A 205 -4.71 14.98 -11.22
CA PRO A 205 -5.00 15.16 -9.78
C PRO A 205 -6.47 15.41 -9.49
N LEU A 206 -7.14 16.22 -10.33
CA LEU A 206 -8.55 16.53 -10.20
C LEU A 206 -9.44 15.28 -10.32
N ARG A 207 -9.13 14.37 -11.24
CA ARG A 207 -9.89 13.11 -11.40
C ARG A 207 -9.74 12.22 -10.16
N SER A 208 -8.52 12.11 -9.63
CA SER A 208 -8.25 11.34 -8.42
C SER A 208 -8.95 11.94 -7.19
N ALA A 209 -8.98 13.28 -7.06
CA ALA A 209 -9.74 13.98 -6.04
C ALA A 209 -11.24 13.67 -6.14
N LEU A 210 -11.83 13.84 -7.32
CA LEU A 210 -13.25 13.56 -7.57
C LEU A 210 -13.61 12.09 -7.29
N GLN A 211 -12.80 11.14 -7.75
CA GLN A 211 -13.01 9.72 -7.46
C GLN A 211 -13.00 9.42 -5.96
N THR A 212 -12.05 10.00 -5.23
CA THR A 212 -11.88 9.76 -3.78
C THR A 212 -13.06 10.34 -3.00
N VAL A 213 -13.51 11.54 -3.36
CA VAL A 213 -14.72 12.18 -2.81
C VAL A 213 -15.97 11.35 -3.11
N LEU A 214 -16.12 10.87 -4.34
CA LEU A 214 -17.29 10.06 -4.75
C LEU A 214 -17.33 8.73 -3.99
N ILE A 215 -16.22 8.01 -3.89
CA ILE A 215 -16.16 6.75 -3.15
C ILE A 215 -16.51 6.97 -1.67
N GLY A 216 -15.89 7.98 -1.03
CA GLY A 216 -16.17 8.30 0.37
C GLY A 216 -17.63 8.73 0.60
N GLY A 217 -18.18 9.56 -0.30
CA GLY A 217 -19.57 9.98 -0.26
C GLY A 217 -20.56 8.83 -0.47
N LEU A 218 -20.27 7.91 -1.40
CA LEU A 218 -21.08 6.71 -1.63
C LEU A 218 -21.06 5.76 -0.43
N ALA A 219 -19.90 5.53 0.18
CA ALA A 219 -19.78 4.71 1.38
C ALA A 219 -20.61 5.30 2.54
N ALA A 220 -20.49 6.61 2.79
CA ALA A 220 -21.26 7.27 3.83
C ALA A 220 -22.76 7.32 3.54
N GLY A 221 -23.14 7.56 2.27
CA GLY A 221 -24.53 7.49 1.84
C GLY A 221 -25.13 6.10 2.03
N ALA A 222 -24.40 5.04 1.66
CA ALA A 222 -24.82 3.66 1.87
C ALA A 222 -25.00 3.33 3.36
N ALA A 223 -24.02 3.69 4.21
CA ALA A 223 -24.10 3.48 5.65
C ALA A 223 -25.28 4.24 6.28
N PHE A 224 -25.51 5.49 5.87
CA PHE A 224 -26.66 6.29 6.29
C PHE A 224 -28.00 5.66 5.91
N LEU A 225 -28.14 5.21 4.67
CA LEU A 225 -29.36 4.57 4.19
C LEU A 225 -29.62 3.25 4.92
N ILE A 226 -28.60 2.39 5.06
CA ILE A 226 -28.74 1.11 5.76
C ILE A 226 -29.14 1.33 7.23
N ALA A 227 -28.47 2.24 7.94
CA ALA A 227 -28.80 2.54 9.33
C ALA A 227 -30.26 3.01 9.47
N ARG A 228 -30.73 3.86 8.57
CA ARG A 228 -32.11 4.38 8.57
C ARG A 228 -33.16 3.34 8.15
N LEU A 229 -32.79 2.32 7.38
CA LEU A 229 -33.70 1.23 6.99
C LEU A 229 -33.88 0.20 8.10
N ILE A 230 -32.88 0.02 8.96
CA ILE A 230 -32.90 -0.96 10.05
C ILE A 230 -33.53 -0.39 11.33
N ALA A 231 -33.35 0.91 11.58
CA ALA A 231 -33.84 1.60 12.78
C ALA A 231 -35.31 2.02 12.69
#